data_AF-A0A7V9FJD0-F1
#
_entry.id   AF-A0A7V9FJD0-F1
#
_cell.length_a   1.000
_cell.length_b   1.000
_cell.length_c   1.000
_cell.angle_alpha   90.00
_cell.angle_beta   90.00
_cell.angle_gamma   90.00
#
_symmetry.space_group_name_H-M   'P 1'
#
loop_
_entity.id
_entity.type
_entity.pdbx_description
1 polymer ?
#
loop_
_entity_poly.entity_id
_entity_poly.type
_entity_poly.pdbx_seq_one_letter_code
_entity_poly.pdbx_strand_id
1 'polypeptide(L)'
;MVAGAAAIAVAAGVGYAAIPAVDGTITACYRTKNSDDGGGKGTLRVVDSAGECEKNEQALTWNQRGPAGAPGIAGAQGPAGPQGALGPQGG
;
A
#
# COMPACT_ATOMS: atom_id res chain seq x y z
N MET A 1 26.87 -30.55 45.09
CA MET A 1 26.91 -29.11 45.38
C MET A 1 26.90 -28.35 44.06
N VAL A 2 25.84 -27.56 43.82
CA VAL A 2 25.73 -26.39 42.91
C VAL A 2 25.85 -26.68 41.40
N ALA A 3 24.73 -26.77 40.65
CA ALA A 3 23.98 -25.70 39.96
C ALA A 3 24.64 -25.21 38.65
N GLY A 4 23.95 -24.93 37.55
CA GLY A 4 22.52 -24.85 37.30
C GLY A 4 22.25 -24.87 35.80
N ALA A 5 21.02 -25.20 35.42
CA ALA A 5 20.56 -25.15 34.04
C ALA A 5 20.46 -23.68 33.60
N ALA A 6 21.27 -23.27 32.62
CA ALA A 6 21.13 -21.99 31.96
C ALA A 6 19.91 -22.05 31.03
N ALA A 7 18.75 -21.63 31.53
CA ALA A 7 17.61 -21.33 30.69
C ALA A 7 17.98 -20.12 29.83
N ILE A 8 18.23 -20.35 28.54
CA ILE A 8 18.34 -19.27 27.56
C ILE A 8 16.94 -18.68 27.42
N ALA A 9 16.69 -17.58 28.13
CA ALA A 9 15.53 -16.76 27.90
C ALA A 9 15.69 -16.13 26.51
N VAL A 10 15.06 -16.73 25.50
CA VAL A 10 14.87 -16.07 24.22
C VAL A 10 13.85 -14.97 24.49
N ALA A 11 14.33 -13.77 24.77
CA ALA A 11 13.50 -12.58 24.70
C ALA A 11 13.13 -12.40 23.22
N ALA A 12 12.01 -12.97 22.81
CA ALA A 12 11.37 -12.63 21.55
C ALA A 12 10.91 -11.18 21.70
N GLY A 13 11.80 -10.23 21.39
CA GLY A 13 11.41 -8.85 21.20
C GLY A 13 10.40 -8.83 20.07
N VAL A 14 9.12 -8.66 20.40
CA VAL A 14 8.10 -8.37 19.41
C VAL A 14 8.36 -6.94 18.98
N GLY A 15 9.29 -6.76 18.03
CA GLY A 15 9.41 -5.51 17.32
C GLY A 15 8.10 -5.31 16.59
N TYR A 16 7.22 -4.47 17.12
CA TYR A 16 6.07 -3.94 16.39
C TYR A 16 6.64 -2.98 15.34
N ALA A 17 7.24 -3.55 14.29
CA ALA A 17 7.57 -2.89 13.04
C ALA A 17 6.59 -3.40 11.99
N ALA A 18 5.31 -3.11 12.18
CA ALA A 18 4.26 -3.50 11.25
C ALA A 18 4.04 -2.34 10.29
N ILE A 19 5.01 -2.13 9.40
CA ILE A 19 4.92 -1.21 8.28
C ILE A 19 4.70 -2.06 7.01
N PRO A 20 3.57 -1.92 6.30
CA PRO A 20 2.42 -1.07 6.62
C PRO A 20 1.58 -1.61 7.78
N ALA A 21 0.74 -0.74 8.36
CA ALA A 21 -0.26 -1.12 9.35
C ALA A 21 -1.19 -2.23 8.81
N VAL A 22 -1.96 -2.85 9.70
CA VAL A 22 -2.83 -3.99 9.35
C VAL A 22 -3.87 -3.67 8.27
N ASP A 23 -4.26 -2.41 8.13
CA ASP A 23 -5.18 -1.88 7.10
C ASP A 23 -4.47 -1.52 5.78
N GLY A 24 -3.13 -1.65 5.72
CA GLY A 24 -2.31 -1.26 4.58
C GLY A 24 -1.89 0.22 4.58
N THR A 25 -2.18 0.98 5.64
CA THR A 25 -1.71 2.37 5.77
C THR A 25 -0.21 2.41 6.07
N ILE A 26 0.52 3.25 5.34
CA ILE A 26 1.92 3.57 5.58
C ILE A 26 1.96 4.93 6.24
N THR A 27 2.61 5.02 7.40
CA THR A 27 2.86 6.28 8.11
C THR A 27 4.31 6.69 7.92
N ALA A 28 4.54 7.98 7.69
CA ALA A 28 5.86 8.54 7.55
C ALA A 28 5.93 9.91 8.23
N CYS A 29 7.15 10.33 8.51
CA CYS A 29 7.48 11.67 8.94
C CYS A 29 8.43 12.27 7.90
N TYR A 30 8.13 13.48 7.43
CA TYR A 30 9.02 14.20 6.53
C TYR A 30 9.44 15.53 7.12
N ARG A 31 10.69 15.92 6.89
CA ARG A 31 11.24 17.18 7.39
C ARG A 31 10.62 18.39 6.67
N THR A 32 10.11 19.33 7.44
CA THR A 32 9.48 20.55 6.88
C THR A 32 10.48 21.66 6.60
N LYS A 33 11.68 21.57 7.18
CA LYS A 33 12.78 22.52 7.05
C LYS A 33 14.12 21.81 7.02
N ASN A 34 15.15 22.51 6.57
CA ASN A 34 16.53 22.05 6.74
C ASN A 34 16.87 22.01 8.24
N SER A 35 17.71 21.07 8.62
CA SER A 35 18.17 20.89 10.00
C SER A 35 19.70 20.87 10.05
N ASP A 36 20.24 21.30 11.20
CA ASP A 36 21.69 21.48 11.40
C ASP A 36 22.46 20.15 11.50
N ASP A 37 21.74 19.04 11.64
CA ASP A 37 22.26 17.66 11.62
C ASP A 37 22.45 17.11 10.18
N GLY A 38 22.31 17.97 9.17
CA GLY A 38 22.55 17.64 7.76
C GLY A 38 21.33 17.07 7.03
N GLY A 39 20.18 16.91 7.68
CA GLY A 39 18.96 16.49 6.98
C GLY A 39 18.21 17.66 6.33
N GLY A 40 17.96 17.55 5.03
CA GLY A 40 17.28 18.56 4.23
C GLY A 40 15.76 18.55 4.38
N LYS A 41 15.13 19.65 3.96
CA LYS A 41 13.68 19.71 3.79
C LYS A 41 13.23 18.62 2.80
N GLY A 42 12.20 17.86 3.19
CA GLY A 42 11.64 16.77 2.39
C GLY A 42 12.28 15.41 2.63
N THR A 43 13.33 15.30 3.47
CA THR A 43 13.82 13.99 3.93
C THR A 43 12.68 13.26 4.64
N LEU A 44 12.41 12.02 4.20
CA LEU A 44 11.29 11.21 4.65
C LEU A 44 11.80 9.95 5.35
N ARG A 45 11.18 9.60 6.48
CA ARG A 45 11.31 8.29 7.13
C ARG A 45 9.95 7.64 7.26
N VAL A 46 9.91 6.33 7.10
CA VAL A 46 8.70 5.54 7.39
C VAL A 46 8.75 5.13 8.86
N VAL A 47 7.63 5.26 9.57
CA VAL A 47 7.50 5.03 11.02
C VAL A 47 6.27 4.16 11.29
N ASP A 48 6.22 3.51 12.44
CA ASP A 48 5.05 2.72 12.83
C ASP A 48 3.86 3.63 13.19
N SER A 49 4.13 4.81 13.76
CA SER A 49 3.08 5.76 14.14
C SER A 49 3.48 7.24 13.98
N ALA A 50 2.49 8.11 13.80
CA ALA A 50 2.72 9.55 13.68
C ALA A 50 3.29 10.19 14.96
N GLY A 51 3.22 9.50 16.11
CA GLY A 51 3.80 9.96 17.38
C GLY A 51 5.33 9.90 17.40
N GLU A 52 5.95 9.22 16.44
CA GLU A 52 7.40 9.14 16.29
C GLU A 52 8.00 10.30 15.50
N CYS A 53 7.16 11.19 14.95
CA CYS A 53 7.64 12.36 14.24
C CYS A 53 8.36 13.32 15.19
N GLU A 54 9.53 13.77 14.77
CA GLU A 54 10.28 14.79 15.49
C GLU A 54 9.65 16.18 15.35
N LYS A 55 10.06 17.12 16.21
CA LYS A 55 9.56 18.51 16.21
C LYS A 55 9.72 19.25 14.87
N ASN A 56 10.65 18.80 14.01
CA ASN A 56 10.94 19.42 12.72
C ASN A 56 10.34 18.63 11.54
N GLU A 57 9.48 17.67 11.84
CA GLU A 57 8.83 16.82 10.86
C GLU A 57 7.32 16.99 10.87
N GLN A 58 6.71 16.57 9.78
CA GLN A 58 5.28 16.50 9.60
C GLN A 58 4.89 15.06 9.26
N ALA A 59 3.84 14.56 9.92
CA ALA A 59 3.28 13.26 9.62
C ALA A 59 2.60 13.26 8.24
N LEU A 60 2.81 12.17 7.50
CA LEU A 60 2.21 11.88 6.21
C LEU A 60 1.75 10.43 6.22
N THR A 61 0.55 10.17 5.70
CA THR A 61 0.03 8.81 5.55
C THR A 61 -0.45 8.56 4.13
N TRP A 62 -0.26 7.33 3.65
CA TRP A 62 -0.80 6.88 2.37
C TRP A 62 -1.10 5.38 2.40
N ASN A 63 -1.97 4.93 1.49
CA ASN A 63 -2.28 3.52 1.35
C ASN A 63 -1.21 2.79 0.53
N GLN A 64 -0.83 1.58 0.95
CA GLN A 64 0.04 0.68 0.17
C GLN A 64 -0.56 0.34 -1.20
N ARG A 65 -1.89 0.26 -1.29
CA ARG A 65 -2.62 -0.05 -2.51
C ARG A 65 -3.47 1.14 -2.93
N GLY A 66 -3.42 1.46 -4.22
CA GLY A 66 -4.31 2.45 -4.82
C GLY A 66 -5.76 1.96 -4.94
N PRO A 67 -6.69 2.85 -5.30
CA PRO A 67 -8.08 2.46 -5.57
C PRO A 67 -8.17 1.50 -6.77
N ALA A 68 -9.26 0.74 -6.84
CA ALA A 68 -9.55 -0.07 -8.01
C ALA A 68 -9.67 0.80 -9.27
N GLY A 69 -9.20 0.27 -10.41
CA GLY A 69 -9.34 0.95 -11.70
C GLY A 69 -10.81 1.11 -12.11
N ALA A 70 -11.08 2.08 -12.99
CA ALA A 70 -12.40 2.23 -13.57
C ALA A 70 -12.79 0.99 -14.40
N PRO A 71 -14.09 0.64 -14.47
CA PRO A 71 -14.56 -0.40 -15.39
C PRO A 71 -14.12 -0.13 -16.83
N GLY A 72 -13.85 -1.19 -17.58
CA GLY A 72 -13.57 -1.08 -19.01
C GLY A 72 -14.76 -0.52 -19.80
N ILE A 73 -14.50 0.02 -20.98
CA ILE A 73 -15.57 0.44 -21.91
C ILE A 73 -16.39 -0.77 -22.37
N ALA A 74 -17.67 -0.55 -22.68
CA ALA A 74 -18.49 -1.57 -23.32
C ALA A 74 -17.89 -1.98 -24.67
N GLY A 75 -18.00 -3.27 -25.01
CA GLY A 75 -17.57 -3.78 -26.32
C GLY A 75 -18.38 -3.18 -27.48
N ALA A 76 -17.80 -3.19 -28.68
CA ALA A 76 -18.51 -2.75 -29.88
C ALA A 76 -19.72 -3.64 -30.18
N GLN A 77 -20.75 -3.08 -30.80
CA GLN A 77 -21.87 -3.85 -31.33
C GLN A 77 -21.36 -4.86 -32.37
N GLY A 78 -21.93 -6.08 -32.37
CA GLY A 78 -21.62 -7.10 -33.38
C GLY A 78 -22.08 -6.69 -34.79
N PRO A 79 -21.54 -7.32 -35.84
CA PRO A 79 -21.96 -7.06 -37.22
C PRO A 79 -23.43 -7.45 -37.43
N ALA A 80 -24.07 -6.84 -38.44
CA ALA A 80 -25.39 -7.25 -38.89
C ALA A 80 -25.38 -8.72 -39.36
N GLY A 81 -26.49 -9.43 -39.15
CA GLY A 81 -26.66 -10.80 -39.63
C GLY A 81 -26.71 -10.90 -41.17
N PRO A 82 -26.47 -12.09 -41.74
CA PRO A 82 -26.59 -12.30 -43.18
C PRO A 82 -28.03 -12.09 -43.66
N GLN A 83 -28.18 -11.68 -44.92
CA GLN A 83 -29.50 -11.59 -45.56
C GLN A 83 -30.15 -12.99 -45.65
N GLY A 84 -31.47 -13.05 -45.48
CA GLY A 84 -32.24 -14.29 -45.59
C GLY A 84 -32.22 -14.88 -47.00
N ALA A 85 -32.42 -16.19 -47.10
CA ALA A 85 -32.54 -16.87 -48.39
C ALA A 85 -33.75 -16.36 -49.18
N LEU A 86 -33.63 -16.34 -50.51
CA LEU A 86 -34.76 -16.06 -51.41
C LEU A 86 -35.84 -17.12 -51.21
N GLY A 87 -37.11 -16.69 -51.14
CA GLY A 87 -38.24 -17.61 -51.04
C GLY A 87 -38.41 -18.51 -52.29
N PRO A 88 -39.11 -19.64 -52.18
CA PRO A 88 -39.42 -20.48 -53.34
C PRO A 88 -40.26 -19.70 -54.36
N GLN A 89 -40.00 -19.92 -55.66
CA GLN A 89 -40.83 -19.35 -56.73
C GLN A 89 -42.24 -19.97 -56.66
N GLY A 90 -43.27 -19.14 -56.59
CA GLY A 90 -44.66 -19.59 -56.64
C GLY A 90 -45.01 -20.12 -58.03
N GLY A 91 -45.58 -21.33 -58.07
CA GLY A 91 -46.17 -21.93 -59.26
C GLY A 91 -47.66 -21.64 -59.39
#